data_AF-A0A9E1EEK6-F1
#
_entry.id   AF-A0A9E1EEK6-F1
#
_cell.length_a   1.000
_cell.length_b   1.000
_cell.length_c   1.000
_cell.angle_alpha   90.00
_cell.angle_beta   90.00
_cell.angle_gamma   90.00
#
_symmetry.space_group_name_H-M   'P 1'
#
loop_
_entity.id
_entity.type
_entity.pdbx_description
1 polymer ?
#
loop_
_entity_poly.entity_id
_entity_poly.type
_entity_poly.pdbx_seq_one_letter_code
_entity_poly.pdbx_strand_id
1 'polypeptide(L)'
;MNKIIFSSEDERKYALACLTFAKRMSLISDDSLDAVYDRCNKENENRKKKLENNEIVYGPVSLSPIEYLDYELTRFKLDFVSESDRVNYDFKPIAKKDMKAYYKANKDLFTRYNRERFFFFEVKTVIYKKIREEEYENEINGILRQLS
;
A
#
# COMPACT_ATOMS: atom_id res chain seq x y z
N MET A 1 -24.44 -10.29 5.81
CA MET A 1 -23.39 -11.32 5.75
C MET A 1 -22.06 -10.61 5.55
N ASN A 2 -21.01 -11.00 6.27
CA ASN A 2 -19.69 -10.41 6.11
C ASN A 2 -19.12 -10.87 4.75
N LYS A 3 -18.92 -9.94 3.81
CA LYS A 3 -18.58 -10.24 2.41
C LYS A 3 -17.08 -10.51 2.20
N ILE A 4 -16.27 -10.18 3.19
CA ILE A 4 -14.83 -10.40 3.24
C ILE A 4 -14.56 -11.25 4.49
N ILE A 5 -13.83 -12.35 4.31
CA ILE A 5 -13.47 -13.29 5.36
C ILE A 5 -11.98 -13.12 5.62
N PHE A 6 -11.63 -12.82 6.87
CA PHE A 6 -10.24 -12.68 7.32
C PHE A 6 -9.79 -13.97 8.01
N SER A 7 -8.50 -14.27 7.93
CA SER A 7 -7.90 -15.43 8.58
C SER A 7 -7.72 -15.20 10.09
N SER A 8 -7.63 -13.94 10.52
CA SER A 8 -7.52 -13.55 11.93
C SER A 8 -8.11 -12.16 12.21
N GLU A 9 -8.34 -11.86 13.49
CA GLU A 9 -8.77 -10.52 13.90
C GLU A 9 -7.65 -9.47 13.72
N ASP A 10 -6.39 -9.86 13.86
CA ASP A 10 -5.25 -8.95 13.65
C ASP A 10 -5.14 -8.51 12.19
N GLU A 11 -5.34 -9.45 11.25
CA GLU A 11 -5.42 -9.16 9.82
C GLU A 11 -6.57 -8.19 9.50
N ARG A 12 -7.75 -8.45 10.09
CA ARG A 12 -8.91 -7.56 9.95
C ARG A 12 -8.62 -6.16 10.48
N LYS A 13 -8.03 -6.05 11.68
CA LYS A 13 -7.66 -4.76 12.28
C LYS A 13 -6.63 -4.01 11.43
N TYR A 14 -5.64 -4.71 10.91
CA TYR A 14 -4.63 -4.13 10.02
C TYR A 14 -5.27 -3.56 8.74
N ALA A 15 -6.16 -4.31 8.09
CA ALA A 15 -6.89 -3.84 6.92
C ALA A 15 -7.74 -2.60 7.22
N LEU A 16 -8.47 -2.59 8.34
CA LEU A 16 -9.27 -1.44 8.77
C LEU A 16 -8.40 -0.21 9.07
N ALA A 17 -7.24 -0.40 9.69
CA ALA A 17 -6.30 0.70 9.94
C ALA A 17 -5.77 1.29 8.63
N CYS A 18 -5.44 0.46 7.64
CA CYS A 18 -5.04 0.90 6.31
C CYS A 18 -6.14 1.68 5.59
N LEU A 19 -7.39 1.19 5.63
CA LEU A 19 -8.55 1.89 5.05
C LEU A 19 -8.79 3.25 5.73
N THR A 20 -8.70 3.28 7.06
CA THR A 20 -8.81 4.52 7.84
C THR A 20 -7.74 5.52 7.42
N PHE A 21 -6.50 5.07 7.26
CA PHE A 21 -5.42 5.94 6.82
C PHE A 21 -5.62 6.42 5.38
N ALA A 22 -6.05 5.56 4.46
CA ALA A 22 -6.36 5.92 3.08
C ALA A 22 -7.45 7.01 3.00
N LYS A 23 -8.46 6.94 3.87
CA LYS A 23 -9.47 7.99 4.00
C LYS A 23 -8.90 9.30 4.54
N ARG A 24 -8.05 9.26 5.57
CA ARG A 24 -7.35 10.47 6.08
C ARG A 24 -6.52 11.13 4.98
N MET A 25 -5.88 10.34 4.13
CA MET A 25 -5.12 10.78 2.95
C MET A 25 -5.98 11.19 1.75
N SER A 26 -7.31 11.18 1.89
CA SER A 26 -8.27 11.53 0.82
C SER A 26 -8.21 10.63 -0.43
N LEU A 27 -7.64 9.41 -0.33
CA LEU A 27 -7.60 8.45 -1.43
C LEU A 27 -8.95 7.75 -1.65
N ILE A 28 -9.75 7.64 -0.59
CA ILE A 28 -11.11 7.12 -0.58
C ILE A 28 -12.00 7.97 0.32
N SER A 29 -13.31 7.95 0.08
CA SER A 29 -14.29 8.66 0.90
C SER A 29 -14.84 7.82 2.06
N ASP A 30 -14.81 6.50 1.96
CA ASP A 30 -15.42 5.56 2.89
C ASP A 30 -14.50 4.36 3.13
N ASP A 31 -14.13 4.18 4.39
CA ASP A 31 -13.20 3.20 4.95
C ASP A 31 -13.88 1.91 5.46
N SER A 32 -15.19 1.76 5.26
CA SER A 32 -15.93 0.55 5.63
C SER A 32 -15.66 -0.62 4.67
N LEU A 33 -15.80 -1.85 5.18
CA LEU A 33 -15.67 -3.07 4.37
C LEU A 33 -16.78 -3.21 3.33
N ASP A 34 -17.98 -2.67 3.59
CA ASP A 34 -19.04 -2.62 2.59
C ASP A 34 -18.66 -1.69 1.42
N ALA A 35 -18.05 -0.53 1.71
CA ALA A 35 -17.54 0.35 0.66
C ALA A 35 -16.42 -0.29 -0.17
N VAL A 36 -15.57 -1.14 0.43
CA VAL A 36 -14.59 -1.96 -0.33
C VAL A 36 -15.31 -2.88 -1.32
N TYR A 37 -16.37 -3.55 -0.87
CA TYR A 37 -17.16 -4.44 -1.72
C TYR A 37 -17.81 -3.68 -2.89
N ASP A 38 -18.38 -2.51 -2.64
CA ASP A 38 -18.99 -1.69 -3.68
C ASP A 38 -17.96 -1.20 -4.72
N ARG A 39 -16.75 -0.81 -4.27
CA ARG A 39 -15.63 -0.50 -5.15
C ARG A 39 -15.17 -1.71 -5.97
N CYS A 40 -15.10 -2.89 -5.35
CA CYS A 40 -14.77 -4.14 -6.04
C CYS A 40 -15.77 -4.45 -7.16
N ASN A 41 -17.07 -4.38 -6.89
CA ASN A 41 -18.11 -4.59 -7.89
C ASN A 41 -17.99 -3.60 -9.06
N LYS A 42 -17.82 -2.32 -8.76
CA LYS A 42 -17.63 -1.29 -9.78
C LYS A 42 -16.40 -1.56 -10.65
N GLU A 43 -15.30 -2.03 -10.04
CA GLU A 43 -14.07 -2.35 -10.77
C GLU A 43 -14.25 -3.58 -11.67
N ASN A 44 -14.97 -4.61 -11.20
CA ASN A 44 -15.31 -5.78 -11.99
C ASN A 44 -16.30 -5.46 -13.13
N GLU A 45 -17.27 -4.58 -12.90
CA GLU A 45 -18.14 -4.08 -13.97
C GLU A 45 -17.36 -3.32 -15.04
N ASN A 46 -16.38 -2.51 -14.64
CA ASN A 46 -15.50 -1.82 -15.58
C ASN A 46 -14.67 -2.82 -16.41
N ARG A 47 -14.10 -3.86 -15.79
CA ARG A 47 -13.38 -4.93 -16.50
C ARG A 47 -14.28 -5.67 -17.49
N LYS A 48 -15.51 -6.00 -17.08
CA LYS A 48 -16.49 -6.65 -17.95
C LYS A 48 -16.80 -5.80 -19.18
N LYS A 49 -17.06 -4.50 -18.99
CA LYS A 49 -17.31 -3.56 -20.10
C LYS A 49 -16.12 -3.48 -21.06
N LYS A 50 -14.89 -3.45 -20.54
CA LYS A 50 -13.67 -3.47 -21.38
C LYS A 50 -13.60 -4.72 -22.24
N LEU A 51 -13.88 -5.89 -21.66
CA LEU A 51 -13.91 -7.14 -22.42
C LEU A 51 -15.00 -7.14 -23.49
N GLU A 52 -16.20 -6.66 -23.17
CA GLU A 52 -17.31 -6.50 -24.13
C GLU A 52 -16.94 -5.55 -25.29
N ASN A 53 -16.12 -4.54 -25.02
CA ASN A 53 -15.59 -3.60 -26.00
C ASN A 53 -14.35 -4.11 -26.77
N ASN A 54 -13.90 -5.35 -26.55
CA ASN A 54 -12.64 -5.89 -27.06
C ASN A 54 -11.38 -5.08 -26.65
N GLU A 55 -11.43 -4.41 -25.50
CA GLU A 55 -10.28 -3.75 -24.89
C GLU A 55 -9.43 -4.75 -24.08
N ILE A 56 -8.13 -4.47 -23.94
CA ILE A 56 -7.21 -5.29 -23.14
C ILE A 56 -7.49 -5.09 -21.64
N VAL A 57 -7.70 -6.19 -20.93
CA VAL A 57 -7.71 -6.23 -19.47
C VAL A 57 -6.40 -6.87 -18.98
N TYR A 58 -5.64 -6.14 -18.18
CA TYR A 58 -4.42 -6.64 -17.54
C TYR A 58 -4.74 -7.24 -16.17
N GLY A 59 -4.14 -8.40 -15.87
CA GLY A 59 -4.41 -9.14 -14.64
C GLY A 59 -5.71 -9.96 -14.71
N PRO A 60 -6.32 -10.29 -13.56
CA PRO A 60 -7.57 -11.05 -13.52
C PRO A 60 -8.72 -10.32 -14.22
N VAL A 61 -9.57 -11.09 -14.93
CA VAL A 61 -10.80 -10.58 -15.56
C VAL A 61 -11.86 -10.15 -14.55
N SER A 62 -11.80 -10.71 -13.34
CA SER A 62 -12.61 -10.33 -12.18
C SER A 62 -11.83 -10.62 -10.90
N LEU A 63 -12.07 -9.83 -9.85
CA LEU A 63 -11.48 -9.99 -8.53
C LEU A 63 -12.55 -10.41 -7.52
N SER A 64 -12.21 -11.32 -6.61
CA SER A 64 -13.01 -11.53 -5.40
C SER A 64 -12.86 -10.34 -4.43
N PRO A 65 -13.76 -10.19 -3.44
CA PRO A 65 -13.66 -9.10 -2.46
C PRO A 65 -12.34 -9.05 -1.68
N ILE A 66 -11.77 -10.21 -1.33
CA ILE A 66 -10.50 -10.27 -0.59
C ILE A 66 -9.30 -9.91 -1.50
N GLU A 67 -9.27 -10.41 -2.74
CA GLU A 67 -8.22 -10.04 -3.72
C GLU A 67 -8.27 -8.55 -4.07
N TYR A 68 -9.47 -7.98 -4.17
CA TYR A 68 -9.64 -6.55 -4.41
C TYR A 68 -9.18 -5.73 -3.20
N LEU A 69 -9.48 -6.17 -1.97
CA LEU A 69 -8.98 -5.51 -0.77
C LEU A 69 -7.45 -5.48 -0.78
N ASP A 70 -6.78 -6.61 -0.99
CA ASP A 70 -5.30 -6.67 -1.03
C ASP A 70 -4.71 -5.78 -2.12
N TYR A 71 -5.33 -5.77 -3.30
CA TYR A 71 -4.97 -4.86 -4.40
C TYR A 71 -5.07 -3.40 -3.96
N GLU A 72 -6.16 -3.02 -3.31
CA GLU A 72 -6.45 -1.66 -2.90
C GLU A 72 -5.51 -1.19 -1.77
N LEU A 73 -5.27 -2.04 -0.77
CA LEU A 73 -4.32 -1.77 0.31
C LEU A 73 -2.89 -1.61 -0.22
N THR A 74 -2.49 -2.46 -1.15
CA THR A 74 -1.18 -2.34 -1.83
C THR A 74 -1.10 -1.02 -2.59
N ARG A 75 -2.15 -0.65 -3.32
CA ARG A 75 -2.20 0.61 -4.06
C ARG A 75 -2.09 1.82 -3.13
N PHE A 76 -2.79 1.86 -2.00
CA PHE A 76 -2.69 2.97 -1.03
C PHE A 76 -1.27 3.14 -0.50
N LYS A 77 -0.62 2.03 -0.13
CA LYS A 77 0.77 2.06 0.29
C LYS A 77 1.68 2.58 -0.82
N LEU A 78 1.48 2.13 -2.06
CA LEU A 78 2.26 2.60 -3.22
C LEU A 78 2.04 4.09 -3.52
N ASP A 79 0.80 4.57 -3.46
CA ASP A 79 0.48 5.99 -3.62
C ASP A 79 1.19 6.82 -2.54
N PHE A 80 1.19 6.37 -1.27
CA PHE A 80 1.91 7.06 -0.18
C PHE A 80 3.43 7.05 -0.36
N VAL A 81 4.05 5.90 -0.58
CA VAL A 81 5.52 5.78 -0.62
C VAL A 81 6.16 6.41 -1.86
N SER A 82 5.35 6.64 -2.89
CA SER A 82 5.75 7.39 -4.09
C SER A 82 5.49 8.89 -3.98
N GLU A 83 4.89 9.35 -2.87
CA GLU A 83 4.45 10.74 -2.68
C GLU A 83 3.57 11.22 -3.85
N SER A 84 2.63 10.35 -4.25
CA SER A 84 1.69 10.62 -5.34
C SER A 84 0.91 11.90 -5.06
N ASP A 85 0.72 12.76 -6.08
CA ASP A 85 -0.05 14.02 -5.99
C ASP A 85 -1.51 13.82 -5.52
N ARG A 86 -1.99 12.56 -5.52
CA ARG A 86 -3.32 12.18 -5.03
C ARG A 86 -3.39 12.08 -3.51
N VAL A 87 -2.24 11.98 -2.84
CA VAL A 87 -2.15 11.77 -1.40
C VAL A 87 -2.17 13.12 -0.72
N ASN A 88 -3.19 13.35 0.10
CA ASN A 88 -3.23 14.50 1.00
C ASN A 88 -2.48 14.17 2.30
N TYR A 89 -1.18 14.43 2.33
CA TYR A 89 -0.32 14.20 3.50
C TYR A 89 0.85 15.20 3.51
N ASP A 90 1.24 15.68 4.69
CA ASP A 90 2.38 16.60 4.85
C ASP A 90 3.69 15.81 4.95
N PHE A 91 4.28 15.50 3.80
CA PHE A 91 5.51 14.71 3.74
C PHE A 91 6.71 15.50 4.24
N LYS A 92 7.31 15.03 5.34
CA LYS A 92 8.60 15.53 5.80
C LYS A 92 9.70 15.17 4.80
N PRO A 93 10.58 16.09 4.39
CA PRO A 93 11.69 15.77 3.49
C PRO A 93 12.63 14.73 4.12
N ILE A 94 12.95 13.67 3.37
CA ILE A 94 13.97 12.70 3.78
C ILE A 94 15.35 13.26 3.43
N ALA A 95 16.17 13.55 4.44
CA ALA A 95 17.51 14.07 4.19
C ALA A 95 18.48 12.96 3.76
N LYS A 96 19.46 13.32 2.92
CA LYS A 96 20.51 12.40 2.45
C LYS A 96 21.28 11.72 3.59
N LYS A 97 21.44 12.40 4.74
CA LYS A 97 22.09 11.84 5.93
C LYS A 97 21.30 10.65 6.50
N ASP A 98 19.98 10.74 6.49
CA ASP A 98 19.09 9.71 7.03
C ASP A 98 19.05 8.50 6.10
N MET A 99 19.05 8.73 4.78
CA MET A 99 19.22 7.66 3.78
C MET A 99 20.55 6.92 3.95
N LYS A 100 21.65 7.63 4.20
CA LYS A 100 22.96 7.00 4.47
C LYS A 100 22.97 6.21 5.78
N ALA A 101 22.32 6.74 6.82
CA ALA A 101 22.18 6.05 8.10
C ALA A 101 21.38 4.74 7.91
N TYR A 102 20.26 4.80 7.19
CA TYR A 102 19.46 3.64 6.83
C TYR A 102 20.26 2.56 6.11
N TYR A 103 20.98 2.94 5.05
CA TYR A 103 21.82 2.02 4.28
C TYR A 103 22.93 1.37 5.14
N LYS A 104 23.49 2.11 6.11
CA LYS A 104 24.51 1.60 7.02
C LYS A 104 23.93 0.66 8.08
N ALA A 105 22.70 0.90 8.53
CA ALA A 105 22.01 0.07 9.51
C ALA A 105 21.50 -1.25 8.91
N ASN A 106 21.01 -1.22 7.66
CA ASN A 106 20.36 -2.35 7.00
C ASN A 106 21.22 -2.98 5.89
N LYS A 107 22.49 -3.29 6.20
CA LYS A 107 23.46 -3.74 5.19
C LYS A 107 23.07 -5.03 4.50
N ASP A 108 22.43 -5.92 5.22
CA ASP A 108 21.93 -7.23 4.78
C ASP A 108 20.90 -7.08 3.65
N LEU A 109 20.03 -6.07 3.71
CA LEU A 109 19.02 -5.78 2.68
C LEU A 109 19.63 -5.33 1.34
N PHE A 110 20.89 -4.87 1.34
CA PHE A 110 21.57 -4.32 0.17
C PHE A 110 22.78 -5.15 -0.26
N THR A 111 22.71 -6.46 -0.02
CA THR A 111 23.67 -7.43 -0.56
C THR A 111 23.12 -8.12 -1.80
N ARG A 112 24.00 -8.36 -2.77
CA ARG A 112 23.77 -9.18 -3.94
C ARG A 112 23.94 -10.66 -3.56
N TYR A 113 23.58 -11.53 -4.50
CA TYR A 113 23.73 -12.98 -4.36
C TYR A 113 25.16 -13.41 -3.97
N ASN A 114 26.19 -12.77 -4.56
CA ASN A 114 27.60 -13.05 -4.27
C ASN A 114 28.12 -12.38 -2.99
N ARG A 115 27.23 -11.82 -2.15
CA ARG A 115 27.53 -11.06 -0.92
C ARG A 115 28.23 -9.71 -1.13
N GLU A 116 28.43 -9.28 -2.38
CA GLU A 116 28.85 -7.90 -2.65
C GLU A 116 27.71 -6.94 -2.33
N ARG A 117 28.06 -5.73 -1.90
CA ARG A 117 27.07 -4.71 -1.55
C ARG A 117 26.75 -3.86 -2.77
N PHE A 118 25.47 -3.56 -2.98
CA PHE A 118 25.07 -2.47 -3.86
C PHE A 118 25.67 -1.16 -3.36
N PHE A 119 26.17 -0.31 -4.24
CA PHE A 119 26.57 1.04 -3.86
C PHE A 119 25.35 1.88 -3.48
N PHE A 120 25.53 2.81 -2.55
CA PHE A 120 24.45 3.70 -2.09
C PHE A 120 23.70 4.39 -3.25
N PHE A 121 24.41 4.81 -4.31
CA PHE A 121 23.77 5.49 -5.44
C PHE A 121 22.89 4.56 -6.29
N GLU A 122 23.19 3.26 -6.34
CA GLU A 122 22.41 2.26 -7.08
C GLU A 122 21.05 2.04 -6.42
N VAL A 123 21.01 2.08 -5.08
CA VAL A 123 19.83 1.75 -4.28
C VAL A 123 19.18 2.97 -3.62
N LYS A 124 19.59 4.19 -3.97
CA LYS A 124 19.10 5.42 -3.31
C LYS A 124 17.57 5.54 -3.35
N THR A 125 16.93 5.20 -4.47
CA THR A 125 15.47 5.26 -4.64
C THR A 125 14.77 4.17 -3.84
N VAL A 126 15.38 2.98 -3.76
CA VAL A 126 14.88 1.88 -2.93
C VAL A 126 14.97 2.24 -1.45
N ILE A 127 16.07 2.83 -0.99
CA ILE A 127 16.23 3.31 0.39
C ILE A 127 15.17 4.37 0.71
N TYR A 128 14.96 5.34 -0.20
CA TYR A 128 13.93 6.36 -0.04
C TYR A 128 12.55 5.73 0.16
N LYS A 129 12.19 4.80 -0.75
CA LYS A 129 10.94 4.04 -0.65
C LYS A 129 10.84 3.28 0.66
N LYS A 130 11.92 2.64 1.14
CA LYS A 130 11.94 1.90 2.40
C LYS A 130 11.67 2.79 3.61
N ILE A 131 12.26 3.98 3.65
CA ILE A 131 12.00 4.96 4.72
C ILE A 131 10.53 5.40 4.70
N ARG A 132 9.94 5.62 3.52
CA ARG A 132 8.50 5.92 3.41
C ARG A 132 7.61 4.72 3.74
N GLU A 133 8.02 3.50 3.42
CA GLU A 133 7.31 2.28 3.84
C GLU A 133 7.28 2.20 5.38
N GLU A 134 8.38 2.52 6.06
CA GLU A 134 8.43 2.57 7.54
C GLU A 134 7.56 3.69 8.11
N GLU A 135 7.54 4.87 7.49
CA GLU A 135 6.63 5.96 7.86
C GLU A 135 5.16 5.54 7.71
N TYR A 136 4.80 4.89 6.60
CA TYR A 136 3.47 4.33 6.39
C TYR A 136 3.10 3.35 7.50
N GLU A 137 3.95 2.36 7.81
CA GLU A 137 3.66 1.39 8.88
C GLU A 137 3.56 2.05 10.25
N ASN A 138 4.33 3.12 10.53
CA ASN A 138 4.23 3.87 11.78
C ASN A 138 2.86 4.56 11.92
N GLU A 139 2.31 5.11 10.84
CA GLU A 139 0.95 5.68 10.82
C GLU A 139 -0.11 4.61 11.06
N ILE A 140 0.02 3.45 10.39
CA ILE A 140 -0.89 2.30 10.61
C ILE A 140 -0.84 1.83 12.06
N ASN A 141 0.36 1.68 12.63
CA ASN A 141 0.55 1.30 14.03
C ASN A 141 -0.06 2.34 15.00
N GLY A 142 0.01 3.63 14.66
CA GLY A 142 -0.65 4.69 15.40
C GLY A 142 -2.17 4.51 15.45
N ILE A 143 -2.79 4.14 14.33
CA ILE A 143 -4.23 3.86 14.23
C ILE A 143 -4.59 2.55 14.96
N LEU A 144 -3.77 1.50 14.81
CA LEU A 144 -4.02 0.21 15.47
C LEU A 144 -4.10 0.33 17.00
N ARG A 145 -3.28 1.21 17.60
CA ARG A 145 -3.33 1.52 19.04
C ARG A 145 -4.61 2.24 19.49
N GLN A 146 -5.39 2.78 18.55
CA GLN A 146 -6.71 3.38 18.81
C GLN A 146 -7.84 2.36 18.66
N LEU A 147 -7.57 1.22 18.00
CA LEU A 147 -8.51 0.12 17.75
C LEU A 147 -8.36 -1.02 18.76
N SER A 148 -7.38 -0.93 19.67
CA SER A 148 -7.11 -1.89 20.75
C SER A 148 -8.00 -1.68 21.96
#